data_AF-A0A6P4Z509-F1
#
_entry.id   AF-A0A6P4Z509-F1
#
_cell.length_a   1.000
_cell.length_b   1.000
_cell.length_c   1.000
_cell.angle_alpha   90.00
_cell.angle_beta   90.00
_cell.angle_gamma   90.00
#
_symmetry.space_group_name_H-M   'P 1'
#
loop_
_entity.id
_entity.type
_entity.pdbx_description
1 polymer ?
#
loop_
_entity_poly.entity_id
_entity_poly.type
_entity_poly.pdbx_seq_one_letter_code
_entity_poly.pdbx_strand_id
1 'polypeptide(L)'
;MNLTETQIPEAISWTGPLFASDPVYNITVSYRSHGPPVRCPWTRTPFIKYVANAIDEIKGGPNVVVGITMWAHFTSYPVEVYMKRMEAVRAAVERLFHRSPETLVVIKSANTREGDTITAGDWHAYKLDLVMREVFRGMNVVLVDAWEMTNAQHWHKDDIHPAEDIVTQELEYFCSFICPL
;
A
#
# COMPACT_ATOMS: atom_id res chain seq x y z
N MET A 1 18.08 -12.44 5.78
CA MET A 1 17.52 -11.36 6.61
C MET A 1 17.01 -11.98 7.90
N ASN A 2 17.27 -11.36 9.05
CA ASN A 2 16.80 -11.80 10.37
C ASN A 2 16.06 -10.65 11.04
N LEU A 3 14.84 -10.36 10.57
CA LEU A 3 13.99 -9.32 11.12
C LEU A 3 13.47 -9.74 12.50
N THR A 4 13.72 -8.90 13.51
CA THR A 4 13.14 -9.06 14.84
C THR A 4 12.03 -8.04 15.04
N GLU A 5 10.81 -8.52 15.28
CA GLU A 5 9.65 -7.65 15.56
C GLU A 5 9.74 -7.05 16.97
N THR A 6 9.52 -5.74 17.07
CA THR A 6 9.35 -5.04 18.35
C THR A 6 7.88 -5.02 18.70
N GLN A 7 7.53 -5.59 19.85
CA GLN A 7 6.15 -5.56 20.36
C GLN A 7 5.77 -4.14 20.76
N ILE A 8 4.79 -3.57 20.07
CA ILE A 8 4.21 -2.27 20.42
C ILE A 8 3.00 -2.55 21.32
N PRO A 9 2.98 -2.08 22.59
CA PRO A 9 1.86 -2.29 23.47
C PRO A 9 0.56 -1.85 22.81
N GLU A 10 -0.47 -2.68 22.94
CA GLU A 10 -1.82 -2.41 22.44
C GLU A 10 -2.01 -2.40 20.92
N ALA A 11 -0.93 -2.55 20.13
CA ALA A 11 -1.02 -2.69 18.68
C ALA A 11 -1.62 -4.05 18.30
N ILE A 12 -2.31 -4.09 17.16
CA ILE A 12 -2.99 -5.30 16.67
C ILE A 12 -2.25 -5.75 15.42
N SER A 13 -1.82 -7.02 15.37
CA SER A 13 -1.01 -7.58 14.28
C SER A 13 -1.58 -7.27 12.88
N TRP A 14 -2.89 -7.37 12.69
CA TRP A 14 -3.55 -7.14 11.41
C TRP A 14 -3.53 -5.68 10.92
N THR A 15 -3.54 -4.71 11.84
CA THR A 15 -3.71 -3.27 11.50
C THR A 15 -2.52 -2.41 11.88
N GLY A 16 -1.61 -2.93 12.68
CA GLY A 16 -0.45 -2.21 13.18
C GLY A 16 -0.79 -1.15 14.24
N PRO A 17 0.17 -0.24 14.52
CA PRO A 17 1.50 -0.18 13.91
C PRO A 17 2.34 -1.42 14.24
N LEU A 18 3.12 -1.89 13.28
CA LEU A 18 4.15 -2.91 13.45
C LEU A 18 5.51 -2.31 13.13
N PHE A 19 6.53 -2.83 13.80
CA PHE A 19 7.92 -2.44 13.59
C PHE A 19 8.82 -3.66 13.73
N ALA A 20 9.70 -3.87 12.76
CA ALA A 20 10.74 -4.88 12.82
C ALA A 20 12.08 -4.28 12.38
N SER A 21 13.17 -4.82 12.92
CA SER A 21 14.52 -4.39 12.58
C SER A 21 15.46 -5.57 12.41
N ASP A 22 16.37 -5.46 11.44
CA ASP A 22 17.53 -6.31 11.25
C ASP A 22 18.78 -5.45 11.51
N PRO A 23 19.43 -5.58 12.68
CA PRO A 23 20.58 -4.75 13.03
C PRO A 23 21.85 -5.13 12.25
N VAL A 24 21.91 -6.32 11.64
CA VAL A 24 23.07 -6.79 10.87
C VAL A 24 23.12 -6.06 9.53
N TYR A 25 21.99 -5.96 8.85
CA TYR A 25 21.88 -5.28 7.56
C TYR A 25 21.38 -3.84 7.67
N ASN A 26 21.14 -3.36 8.90
CA ASN A 26 20.60 -2.03 9.20
C ASN A 26 19.27 -1.75 8.45
N ILE A 27 18.39 -2.75 8.43
CA ILE A 27 17.08 -2.65 7.77
C ILE A 27 16.01 -2.49 8.84
N THR A 28 15.10 -1.56 8.62
CA THR A 28 13.91 -1.40 9.44
C THR A 28 12.69 -1.45 8.55
N VAL A 29 11.65 -2.14 9.03
CA VAL A 29 10.37 -2.27 8.33
C VAL A 29 9.29 -1.79 9.29
N SER A 30 8.44 -0.90 8.81
CA SER A 30 7.27 -0.45 9.55
C SER A 30 6.02 -0.66 8.72
N TYR A 31 4.95 -1.12 9.36
CA TYR A 31 3.66 -1.37 8.71
C TYR A 31 2.53 -0.78 9.54
N ARG A 32 1.49 -0.31 8.86
CA ARG A 32 0.19 0.01 9.45
C ARG A 32 -0.88 0.01 8.36
N SER A 33 -2.11 -0.30 8.72
CA SER A 33 -3.26 -0.09 7.84
C SER A 33 -3.55 1.41 7.68
N HIS A 34 -4.26 1.76 6.62
CA HIS A 34 -4.79 3.12 6.47
C HIS A 34 -5.98 3.35 7.40
N GLY A 35 -6.19 4.61 7.81
CA GLY A 35 -7.38 5.02 8.56
C GLY A 35 -8.69 4.92 7.77
N PRO A 36 -9.85 5.20 8.40
CA PRO A 36 -11.18 5.02 7.82
C PRO A 36 -11.39 5.57 6.40
N PRO A 37 -12.15 4.87 5.52
CA PRO A 37 -12.90 3.65 5.79
C PRO A 37 -12.02 2.40 5.88
N VAL A 38 -12.34 1.49 6.81
CA VAL A 38 -11.60 0.24 6.99
C VAL A 38 -12.61 -0.90 7.11
N ARG A 39 -12.37 -2.00 6.38
CA ARG A 39 -13.19 -3.23 6.41
C ARG A 39 -12.38 -4.42 6.92
N CYS A 40 -11.62 -4.22 7.98
CA CYS A 40 -10.81 -5.25 8.65
C CYS A 40 -10.99 -5.13 10.19
N PRO A 41 -10.33 -5.96 11.02
CA PRO A 41 -10.46 -5.89 12.48
C PRO A 41 -10.22 -4.47 13.03
N TRP A 42 -10.77 -4.19 14.21
CA TRP A 42 -10.67 -2.85 14.81
C TRP A 42 -9.20 -2.45 15.04
N THR A 43 -8.92 -1.15 14.90
CA THR A 43 -7.66 -0.53 15.32
C THR A 43 -7.96 0.35 16.52
N ARG A 44 -7.10 0.34 17.55
CA ARG A 44 -7.29 1.26 18.68
C ARG A 44 -7.17 2.71 18.21
N THR A 45 -8.03 3.57 18.72
CA THR A 45 -8.11 4.98 18.32
C THR A 45 -6.77 5.72 18.26
N PRO A 46 -5.82 5.54 19.21
CA PRO A 46 -4.52 6.21 19.14
C PRO A 46 -3.66 5.80 17.94
N PHE A 47 -3.94 4.64 17.34
CA PHE A 47 -3.19 4.09 16.21
C PHE A 47 -3.87 4.34 14.86
N ILE A 48 -5.10 4.87 14.85
CA ILE A 48 -5.78 5.24 13.61
C ILE A 48 -5.04 6.40 12.96
N LYS A 49 -4.62 6.21 11.71
CA LYS A 49 -3.89 7.25 10.98
C LYS A 49 -4.21 7.22 9.49
N TYR A 50 -4.52 8.37 8.92
CA TYR A 50 -4.63 8.52 7.46
C TYR A 50 -3.26 8.40 6.80
N VAL A 51 -3.23 7.84 5.58
CA VAL A 51 -1.99 7.64 4.81
C VAL A 51 -1.25 8.96 4.60
N ALA A 52 -1.96 10.03 4.25
CA ALA A 52 -1.36 11.36 4.09
C ALA A 52 -0.60 11.83 5.34
N ASN A 53 -1.23 11.73 6.52
CA ASN A 53 -0.61 12.08 7.80
C ASN A 53 0.57 11.16 8.13
N ALA A 54 0.52 9.89 7.73
CA ALA A 54 1.63 8.97 7.93
C ALA A 54 2.84 9.39 7.09
N ILE A 55 2.61 9.76 5.82
CA ILE A 55 3.64 10.25 4.90
C ILE A 55 4.26 11.57 5.39
N ASP A 56 3.44 12.49 5.90
CA ASP A 56 3.92 13.79 6.41
C ASP A 56 4.92 13.69 7.57
N GLU A 57 4.91 12.57 8.31
CA GLU A 57 5.87 12.30 9.39
C GLU A 57 7.14 11.58 8.93
N ILE A 58 7.18 11.10 7.69
CA ILE A 58 8.35 10.45 7.12
C ILE A 58 9.38 11.54 6.75
N LYS A 59 10.58 11.44 7.31
CA LYS A 59 11.69 12.34 6.97
C LYS A 59 12.13 12.20 5.51
N GLY A 60 12.05 10.98 4.98
CA GLY A 60 12.56 10.60 3.67
C GLY A 60 14.08 10.38 3.66
N GLY A 61 14.61 9.95 2.52
CA GLY A 61 16.03 9.85 2.27
C GLY A 61 16.36 8.83 1.17
N PRO A 62 17.62 8.79 0.70
CA PRO A 62 18.06 7.87 -0.35
C PRO A 62 17.93 6.38 0.02
N ASN A 63 17.81 6.06 1.31
CA ASN A 63 17.63 4.69 1.82
C ASN A 63 16.22 4.47 2.39
N VAL A 64 15.26 5.33 2.07
CA VAL A 64 13.88 5.23 2.54
C VAL A 64 12.99 4.81 1.38
N VAL A 65 12.21 3.75 1.62
CA VAL A 65 11.22 3.23 0.68
C VAL A 65 9.84 3.34 1.33
N VAL A 66 8.89 3.95 0.62
CA VAL A 66 7.51 4.11 1.07
C VAL A 66 6.59 3.32 0.14
N GLY A 67 6.12 2.16 0.60
CA GLY A 67 5.10 1.36 -0.08
C GLY A 67 3.69 1.83 0.29
N ILE A 68 2.84 2.05 -0.71
CA ILE A 68 1.46 2.51 -0.52
C ILE A 68 0.51 1.58 -1.28
N THR A 69 -0.49 1.07 -0.57
CA THR A 69 -1.66 0.41 -1.17
C THR A 69 -2.92 0.83 -0.45
N MET A 70 -3.95 1.21 -1.21
CA MET A 70 -5.23 1.65 -0.67
C MET A 70 -6.27 1.52 -1.78
N TRP A 71 -7.20 0.56 -1.66
CA TRP A 71 -8.32 0.40 -2.60
C TRP A 71 -9.41 -0.52 -2.03
N ALA A 72 -9.02 -1.65 -1.44
CA ALA A 72 -9.91 -2.75 -1.04
C ALA A 72 -11.09 -2.28 -0.17
N HIS A 73 -10.82 -1.44 0.83
CA HIS A 73 -11.84 -0.93 1.75
C HIS A 73 -12.78 0.12 1.13
N PHE A 74 -12.40 0.70 -0.02
CA PHE A 74 -13.19 1.68 -0.75
C PHE A 74 -14.16 1.07 -1.75
N THR A 75 -14.11 -0.26 -1.93
CA THR A 75 -15.01 -0.98 -2.86
C THR A 75 -16.50 -0.90 -2.46
N SER A 76 -16.81 -0.49 -1.24
CA SER A 76 -18.17 -0.22 -0.74
C SER A 76 -18.51 1.27 -0.66
N TYR A 77 -17.71 2.14 -1.27
CA TYR A 77 -17.89 3.59 -1.26
C TYR A 77 -17.98 4.17 -2.68
N PRO A 78 -18.63 5.33 -2.84
CA PRO A 78 -18.58 6.07 -4.11
C PRO A 78 -17.15 6.39 -4.51
N VAL A 79 -16.86 6.38 -5.82
CA VAL A 79 -15.52 6.62 -6.38
C VAL A 79 -14.95 7.96 -5.92
N GLU A 80 -15.81 8.97 -5.73
CA GLU A 80 -15.42 10.32 -5.31
C GLU A 80 -14.80 10.33 -3.90
N VAL A 81 -15.20 9.40 -3.02
CA VAL A 81 -14.59 9.25 -1.70
C VAL A 81 -13.16 8.75 -1.85
N TYR A 82 -12.96 7.77 -2.72
CA TYR A 82 -11.63 7.24 -3.00
C TYR A 82 -10.73 8.28 -3.67
N MET A 83 -11.22 8.96 -4.71
CA MET A 83 -10.53 10.03 -5.42
C MET A 83 -10.00 11.10 -4.45
N LYS A 84 -10.85 11.63 -3.56
CA LYS A 84 -10.44 12.62 -2.55
C LYS A 84 -9.36 12.10 -1.60
N ARG A 85 -9.40 10.81 -1.23
CA ARG A 85 -8.35 10.20 -0.40
C ARG A 85 -7.05 10.08 -1.16
N MET A 86 -7.09 9.68 -2.43
CA MET A 86 -5.91 9.58 -3.28
C MET A 86 -5.29 10.95 -3.56
N GLU A 87 -6.08 12.00 -3.79
CA GLU A 87 -5.59 13.38 -3.93
C GLU A 87 -4.84 13.86 -2.67
N ALA A 88 -5.36 13.56 -1.48
CA ALA A 88 -4.68 13.90 -0.23
C ALA A 88 -3.34 13.13 -0.07
N VAL A 89 -3.31 11.86 -0.48
CA VAL A 89 -2.08 11.06 -0.50
C VAL A 89 -1.09 11.61 -1.52
N ARG A 90 -1.54 11.96 -2.73
CA ARG A 90 -0.74 12.60 -3.77
C ARG A 90 -0.04 13.85 -3.23
N ALA A 91 -0.81 14.75 -2.60
CA ALA A 91 -0.28 15.98 -2.03
C ALA A 91 0.74 15.71 -0.90
N ALA A 92 0.57 14.65 -0.12
CA ALA A 92 1.53 14.25 0.91
C ALA A 92 2.84 13.71 0.29
N VAL A 93 2.74 12.93 -0.79
CA VAL A 93 3.91 12.45 -1.55
C VAL A 93 4.66 13.64 -2.18
N GLU A 94 3.95 14.63 -2.72
CA GLU A 94 4.58 15.87 -3.24
C GLU A 94 5.35 16.62 -2.14
N ARG A 95 4.77 16.74 -0.93
CA ARG A 95 5.46 17.33 0.22
C ARG A 95 6.68 16.51 0.65
N LEU A 96 6.59 15.17 0.62
CA LEU A 96 7.71 14.28 0.90
C LEU A 96 8.85 14.50 -0.11
N PHE A 97 8.56 14.52 -1.41
CA PHE A 97 9.58 14.76 -2.44
C PHE A 97 10.18 16.15 -2.37
N HIS A 98 9.41 17.17 -2.02
CA HIS A 98 9.95 18.52 -1.79
C HIS A 98 10.99 18.54 -0.65
N ARG A 99 10.76 17.73 0.39
CA ARG A 99 11.64 17.59 1.56
C ARG A 99 12.82 16.64 1.32
N SER A 100 12.59 15.58 0.56
CA SER A 100 13.54 14.48 0.38
C SER A 100 13.31 13.79 -0.98
N PRO A 101 13.83 14.40 -2.06
CA PRO A 101 13.56 13.96 -3.44
C PRO A 101 14.16 12.58 -3.77
N GLU A 102 15.11 12.09 -2.98
CA GLU A 102 15.75 10.78 -3.15
C GLU A 102 14.93 9.63 -2.52
N THR A 103 13.81 9.92 -1.86
CA THR A 103 12.94 8.88 -1.30
C THR A 103 12.31 8.05 -2.40
N LEU A 104 12.38 6.72 -2.32
CA LEU A 104 11.65 5.86 -3.25
C LEU A 104 10.21 5.71 -2.76
N VAL A 105 9.23 6.07 -3.61
CA VAL A 105 7.81 5.84 -3.33
C VAL A 105 7.27 4.84 -4.33
N VAL A 106 6.66 3.76 -3.81
CA VAL A 106 6.10 2.68 -4.61
C VAL A 106 4.61 2.57 -4.32
N ILE A 107 3.80 2.62 -5.37
CA ILE A 107 2.36 2.41 -5.31
C ILE A 107 2.08 0.99 -5.78
N LYS A 108 1.35 0.21 -4.98
CA LYS A 108 0.79 -1.08 -5.41
C LYS A 108 -0.65 -0.86 -5.88
N SER A 109 -0.95 -1.30 -7.09
CA SER A 109 -2.29 -1.26 -7.70
C SER A 109 -3.30 -2.18 -7.01
N ALA A 110 -4.55 -2.19 -7.49
CA ALA A 110 -5.55 -3.14 -7.03
C ALA A 110 -5.19 -4.59 -7.42
N ASN A 111 -5.76 -5.57 -6.71
CA ASN A 111 -5.72 -6.99 -7.12
C ASN A 111 -7.06 -7.34 -7.79
N THR A 112 -7.09 -8.35 -8.66
CA THR A 112 -8.33 -9.00 -9.10
C THR A 112 -9.02 -9.70 -7.92
N ARG A 113 -10.34 -9.90 -8.00
CA ARG A 113 -11.12 -10.61 -6.96
C ARG A 113 -12.41 -11.21 -7.50
N GLU A 114 -12.66 -12.48 -7.18
CA GLU A 114 -14.02 -13.03 -7.28
C GLU A 114 -14.87 -12.50 -6.11
N GLY A 115 -16.09 -12.01 -6.39
CA GLY A 115 -16.97 -11.51 -5.33
C GLY A 115 -18.31 -10.97 -5.78
N ASP A 116 -19.16 -10.61 -4.81
CA ASP A 116 -20.48 -10.03 -5.07
C ASP A 116 -20.38 -8.68 -5.81
N THR A 117 -21.29 -8.44 -6.75
CA THR A 117 -21.22 -7.26 -7.64
C THR A 117 -21.42 -5.91 -6.93
N ILE A 118 -21.96 -5.91 -5.71
CA ILE A 118 -22.37 -4.73 -4.94
C ILE A 118 -21.24 -4.22 -4.04
N THR A 119 -20.54 -5.10 -3.32
CA THR A 119 -19.47 -4.70 -2.37
C THR A 119 -18.08 -5.16 -2.76
N ALA A 120 -18.00 -5.86 -3.89
CA ALA A 120 -16.91 -6.78 -4.17
C ALA A 120 -16.64 -7.01 -5.67
N GLY A 121 -17.25 -6.23 -6.56
CA GLY A 121 -17.10 -6.43 -8.00
C GLY A 121 -15.79 -5.87 -8.57
N ASP A 122 -15.15 -6.66 -9.42
CA ASP A 122 -13.92 -6.27 -10.14
C ASP A 122 -14.08 -5.00 -10.96
N TRP A 123 -15.25 -4.76 -11.53
CA TRP A 123 -15.51 -3.53 -12.28
C TRP A 123 -15.30 -2.28 -11.43
N HIS A 124 -15.73 -2.30 -10.17
CA HIS A 124 -15.54 -1.15 -9.28
C HIS A 124 -14.10 -1.09 -8.77
N ALA A 125 -13.48 -2.23 -8.45
CA ALA A 125 -12.06 -2.30 -8.11
C ALA A 125 -11.18 -1.71 -9.23
N TYR A 126 -11.46 -2.09 -10.48
CA TYR A 126 -10.80 -1.56 -11.67
C TYR A 126 -10.98 -0.05 -11.83
N LYS A 127 -12.17 0.48 -11.55
CA LYS A 127 -12.38 1.94 -11.52
C LYS A 127 -11.51 2.63 -10.47
N LEU A 128 -11.39 2.06 -9.28
CA LEU A 128 -10.50 2.60 -8.25
C LEU A 128 -9.04 2.54 -8.73
N ASP A 129 -8.63 1.45 -9.37
CA ASP A 129 -7.30 1.32 -9.97
C ASP A 129 -7.01 2.43 -11.00
N LEU A 130 -7.93 2.66 -11.94
CA LEU A 130 -7.83 3.73 -12.93
C LEU A 130 -7.74 5.12 -12.29
N VAL A 131 -8.50 5.37 -11.22
CA VAL A 131 -8.41 6.63 -10.46
C VAL A 131 -7.05 6.79 -9.79
N MET A 132 -6.50 5.73 -9.19
CA MET A 132 -5.16 5.77 -8.62
C MET A 132 -4.11 6.12 -9.68
N ARG A 133 -4.18 5.47 -10.85
CA ARG A 133 -3.26 5.75 -11.97
C ARG A 133 -3.36 7.18 -12.47
N GLU A 134 -4.57 7.71 -12.58
CA GLU A 134 -4.79 9.12 -12.95
C GLU A 134 -4.20 10.06 -11.90
N VAL A 135 -4.50 9.81 -10.63
CA VAL A 135 -4.03 10.65 -9.52
C VAL A 135 -2.51 10.64 -9.42
N PHE A 136 -1.82 9.55 -9.70
CA PHE A 136 -0.35 9.51 -9.67
C PHE A 136 0.32 9.79 -11.02
N ARG A 137 -0.46 10.06 -12.07
CA ARG A 137 0.06 10.36 -13.41
C ARG A 137 1.07 11.52 -13.34
N GLY A 138 2.20 11.32 -14.02
CA GLY A 138 3.29 12.31 -14.12
C GLY A 138 4.09 12.52 -12.83
N MET A 139 3.84 11.76 -11.76
CA MET A 139 4.64 11.80 -10.55
C MET A 139 5.80 10.80 -10.62
N ASN A 140 6.95 11.13 -10.01
CA ASN A 140 8.11 10.24 -9.91
C ASN A 140 7.88 9.13 -8.86
N VAL A 141 6.92 8.24 -9.12
CA VAL A 141 6.62 7.06 -8.29
C VAL A 141 6.77 5.80 -9.12
N VAL A 142 7.10 4.70 -8.45
CA VAL A 142 7.05 3.36 -9.05
C VAL A 142 5.65 2.79 -8.92
N LEU A 143 5.15 2.12 -9.95
CA LEU A 143 3.93 1.33 -9.90
C LEU A 143 4.25 -0.16 -9.93
N VAL A 144 3.92 -0.86 -8.84
CA VAL A 144 3.80 -2.33 -8.83
C VAL A 144 2.38 -2.65 -9.30
N ASP A 145 2.28 -3.08 -10.56
CA ASP A 145 1.01 -3.36 -11.24
C ASP A 145 0.47 -4.75 -10.87
N ALA A 146 0.12 -4.90 -9.59
CA ALA A 146 -0.54 -6.08 -9.06
C ALA A 146 -1.85 -6.43 -9.81
N TRP A 147 -2.49 -5.47 -10.49
CA TRP A 147 -3.71 -5.73 -11.26
C TRP A 147 -3.38 -6.59 -12.46
N GLU A 148 -2.39 -6.18 -13.26
CA GLU A 148 -1.92 -6.98 -14.39
C GLU A 148 -1.35 -8.33 -13.91
N MET A 149 -0.60 -8.36 -12.80
CA MET A 149 -0.04 -9.60 -12.26
C MET A 149 -1.14 -10.60 -11.85
N THR A 150 -2.16 -10.14 -11.14
CA THR A 150 -3.28 -10.98 -10.66
C THR A 150 -4.31 -11.28 -11.76
N ASN A 151 -4.35 -10.50 -12.84
CA ASN A 151 -5.18 -10.80 -14.01
C ASN A 151 -4.50 -11.77 -14.99
N ALA A 152 -3.17 -11.76 -15.07
CA ALA A 152 -2.41 -12.63 -15.96
C ALA A 152 -2.18 -14.05 -15.40
N GLN A 153 -2.26 -14.20 -14.07
CA GLN A 153 -2.21 -15.50 -13.44
C GLN A 153 -3.46 -16.32 -13.80
N HIS A 154 -3.30 -17.63 -13.97
CA HIS A 154 -4.40 -18.53 -14.37
C HIS A 154 -4.40 -19.85 -13.59
N TRP A 155 -3.57 -19.95 -12.55
CA TRP A 155 -3.41 -21.16 -11.72
C TRP A 155 -4.04 -21.01 -10.33
N HIS A 156 -4.39 -19.78 -9.93
CA HIS A 156 -5.22 -19.48 -8.78
C HIS A 156 -6.54 -18.83 -9.20
N LYS A 157 -7.53 -18.90 -8.32
CA LYS A 157 -8.73 -18.09 -8.47
C LYS A 157 -8.41 -16.64 -8.13
N ASP A 158 -9.14 -15.72 -8.73
CA ASP A 158 -9.02 -14.32 -8.35
C ASP A 158 -9.49 -14.15 -6.90
N ASP A 159 -8.60 -13.65 -6.05
CA ASP A 159 -8.85 -13.40 -4.65
C ASP A 159 -8.26 -12.04 -4.26
N ILE A 160 -9.04 -11.27 -3.50
CA ILE A 160 -8.58 -9.99 -2.95
C ILE A 160 -7.34 -10.16 -2.08
N HIS A 161 -7.14 -11.35 -1.49
CA HIS A 161 -5.92 -11.79 -0.84
C HIS A 161 -5.22 -12.82 -1.74
N PRO A 162 -4.31 -12.39 -2.65
CA PRO A 162 -3.65 -13.29 -3.57
C PRO A 162 -2.89 -14.40 -2.85
N ALA A 163 -2.72 -15.52 -3.53
CA ALA A 163 -1.92 -16.63 -3.04
C ALA A 163 -0.46 -16.22 -2.76
N GLU A 164 0.21 -16.97 -1.90
CA GLU A 164 1.55 -16.64 -1.38
C GLU A 164 2.61 -16.48 -2.49
N ASP A 165 2.54 -17.30 -3.55
CA ASP A 165 3.42 -17.23 -4.71
C ASP A 165 3.18 -15.96 -5.55
N ILE A 166 1.95 -15.46 -5.61
CA ILE A 166 1.64 -14.18 -6.26
C ILE A 166 2.18 -13.03 -5.40
N VAL A 167 1.97 -13.05 -4.09
CA VAL A 167 2.53 -12.06 -3.16
C VAL A 167 4.06 -12.04 -3.23
N THR A 168 4.69 -13.21 -3.37
CA THR A 168 6.14 -13.33 -3.55
C THR A 168 6.60 -12.63 -4.83
N GLN A 169 5.93 -12.86 -5.96
CA GLN A 169 6.24 -12.18 -7.22
C GLN A 169 6.05 -10.65 -7.13
N GLU A 170 4.99 -10.19 -6.47
CA GLU A 170 4.78 -8.75 -6.22
C GLU A 170 5.94 -8.14 -5.42
N LEU A 171 6.41 -8.86 -4.39
CA LEU A 171 7.53 -8.44 -3.54
C LEU A 171 8.88 -8.49 -4.29
N GLU A 172 9.11 -9.49 -5.13
CA GLU A 172 10.31 -9.57 -5.97
C GLU A 172 10.36 -8.41 -6.96
N TYR A 173 9.24 -8.11 -7.63
CA TYR A 173 9.13 -6.96 -8.53
C TYR A 173 9.32 -5.65 -7.77
N PHE A 174 8.67 -5.48 -6.60
CA PHE A 174 8.89 -4.34 -5.71
C PHE A 174 10.38 -4.18 -5.34
N CYS A 175 11.06 -5.26 -4.94
CA CYS A 175 12.46 -5.24 -4.54
C CYS A 175 13.40 -4.88 -5.69
N SER A 176 13.03 -5.18 -6.95
CA SER A 176 13.83 -4.83 -8.13
C SER A 176 14.03 -3.32 -8.30
N PHE A 177 13.15 -2.50 -7.72
CA PHE A 177 13.28 -1.03 -7.71
C PHE A 177 14.11 -0.49 -6.55
N ILE A 178 14.25 -1.27 -5.46
CA ILE A 178 15.06 -0.86 -4.30
C ILE A 178 16.53 -1.06 -4.59
N CYS A 179 16.88 -2.20 -5.19
CA CYS A 179 18.24 -2.55 -5.55
C CYS A 179 18.25 -3.02 -7.02
N PRO A 180 18.26 -2.07 -7.98
CA PRO A 180 18.33 -2.42 -9.39
C PRO A 180 19.68 -3.11 -9.70
N LEU A 181 19.62 -4.14 -10.55
CA LEU A 181 20.79 -4.87 -11.05
C LEU A 181 21.67 -4.00 -11.96
#